data_AF-A0A502KZ30-F1
#
_entry.id   AF-A0A502KZ30-F1
#
_cell.length_a   1.000
_cell.length_b   1.000
_cell.length_c   1.000
_cell.angle_alpha   90.00
_cell.angle_beta   90.00
_cell.angle_gamma   90.00
#
_symmetry.space_group_name_H-M   'P 1'
#
loop_
_entity.id
_entity.type
_entity.pdbx_description
1 polymer ?
#
loop_
_entity_poly.entity_id
_entity_poly.type
_entity_poly.pdbx_seq_one_letter_code
_entity_poly.pdbx_strand_id
1 'polypeptide(L)'
;MKVLISAILLIITFISSPAVQAENMKKLGSMNVHYMAIGSTFFTPEIAKVYGITRSRFNGLVNISVLDNTKKGTPAKSVSISGKAKNNLGQFKTLEFTEVKEGSAIYYLAQVSYNNEETIHFDLTITDGNEEQQLKFSQKFYAD
;
A
#
# COMPACT_ATOMS: atom_id res chain seq x y z
N MET A 1 53.93 43.00 4.13
CA MET A 1 54.28 41.57 4.33
C MET A 1 52.96 40.83 4.41
N LYS A 2 52.45 40.36 3.27
CA LYS A 2 52.61 38.98 2.78
C LYS A 2 51.73 38.00 3.57
N VAL A 3 50.59 37.68 2.94
CA VAL A 3 49.97 36.34 2.76
C VAL A 3 49.57 35.56 4.03
N LEU A 4 48.49 34.78 4.14
CA LEU A 4 47.60 34.05 3.21
C LEU A 4 46.53 33.35 4.08
N ILE A 5 45.34 33.04 3.52
CA ILE A 5 44.49 31.86 3.85
C ILE A 5 43.76 31.94 5.22
N SER A 6 42.44 31.86 5.36
CA SER A 6 41.51 30.97 4.66
C SER A 6 40.09 31.54 4.71
N ALA A 7 39.48 31.67 3.54
CA ALA A 7 38.04 31.86 3.40
C ALA A 7 37.35 30.54 3.78
N ILE A 8 36.72 30.49 4.96
CA ILE A 8 35.79 29.41 5.31
C ILE A 8 34.46 29.75 4.63
N LEU A 9 34.34 29.27 3.39
CA LEU A 9 33.10 29.23 2.64
C LEU A 9 32.19 28.20 3.34
N LEU A 10 31.25 28.68 4.14
CA LEU A 10 30.22 27.86 4.76
C LEU A 10 29.24 27.40 3.66
N ILE A 11 29.53 26.22 3.10
CA ILE A 11 28.68 25.57 2.10
C ILE A 11 27.41 25.10 2.83
N ILE A 12 26.34 25.87 2.68
CA ILE A 12 24.99 25.42 3.05
C ILE A 12 24.57 24.42 1.98
N THR A 13 24.85 23.14 2.21
CA THR A 13 24.25 22.05 1.44
C THR A 13 22.79 21.95 1.85
N PHE A 14 21.91 22.53 1.04
CA PHE A 14 20.49 22.19 1.05
C PHE A 14 20.41 20.69 0.72
N ILE A 15 20.21 19.86 1.74
CA ILE A 15 19.79 18.48 1.57
C ILE A 15 18.33 18.56 1.14
N SER A 16 18.11 18.74 -0.17
CA SER A 16 16.83 18.44 -0.80
C SER A 16 16.60 16.94 -0.63
N SER A 17 15.96 16.58 0.48
CA SER A 17 15.44 15.23 0.68
C SER A 17 14.57 14.93 -0.53
N PRO A 18 14.84 13.87 -1.32
CA PRO A 18 13.91 13.47 -2.34
C PRO A 18 12.58 13.20 -1.63
N ALA A 19 11.50 13.83 -2.11
CA ALA A 19 10.17 13.50 -1.66
C ALA A 19 9.98 12.00 -1.89
N VAL A 20 10.09 11.22 -0.81
CA VAL A 20 9.78 9.81 -0.81
C VAL A 20 8.28 9.72 -1.03
N GLN A 21 7.84 9.73 -2.29
CA GLN A 21 6.49 9.33 -2.68
C GLN A 21 6.41 7.81 -2.52
N ALA A 22 6.43 7.33 -1.28
CA ALA A 22 6.18 5.94 -0.93
C ALA A 22 4.74 5.76 -0.43
N GLU A 23 3.80 6.48 -1.03
CA GLU A 23 2.39 6.18 -0.89
C GLU A 23 1.88 5.69 -2.26
N ASN A 24 1.66 4.39 -2.34
CA ASN A 24 1.13 3.74 -3.53
C ASN A 24 -0.33 4.15 -3.71
N MET A 25 -0.57 5.16 -4.56
CA MET A 25 -1.92 5.64 -4.91
C MET A 25 -2.08 5.70 -6.43
N LYS A 26 -3.25 5.28 -6.91
CA LYS A 26 -3.67 5.43 -8.30
C LYS A 26 -4.99 6.18 -8.39
N LYS A 27 -5.06 7.15 -9.29
CA LYS A 27 -6.32 7.78 -9.69
C LYS A 27 -7.00 6.89 -10.74
N LEU A 28 -8.19 6.39 -10.43
CA LEU A 28 -8.98 5.51 -11.28
C LEU A 28 -10.41 6.05 -11.35
N GLY A 29 -10.83 6.59 -12.50
CA GLY A 29 -12.15 7.22 -12.63
C GLY A 29 -12.40 8.31 -11.57
N SER A 30 -13.52 8.20 -10.87
CA SER A 30 -13.89 9.11 -9.76
C SER A 30 -13.22 8.76 -8.42
N MET A 31 -12.22 7.86 -8.43
CA MET A 31 -11.59 7.31 -7.22
C MET A 31 -10.10 7.64 -7.15
N ASN A 32 -9.62 7.96 -5.95
CA ASN A 32 -8.21 7.81 -5.57
C ASN A 32 -8.09 6.53 -4.75
N VAL A 33 -7.35 5.56 -5.28
CA VAL A 33 -7.19 4.23 -4.68
C VAL A 33 -5.79 4.14 -4.10
N HIS A 34 -5.69 4.18 -2.78
CA HIS A 34 -4.46 3.92 -2.05
C HIS A 34 -4.38 2.42 -1.76
N TYR A 35 -3.21 1.84 -1.96
CA TYR A 35 -2.99 0.41 -1.79
C TYR A 35 -1.62 0.14 -1.20
N MET A 36 -1.52 -0.89 -0.39
CA MET A 36 -0.23 -1.40 0.08
C MET A 36 -0.32 -2.90 0.30
N ALA A 37 0.83 -3.56 0.22
CA ALA A 37 0.97 -4.96 0.54
C ALA A 37 2.29 -5.15 1.31
N ILE A 38 2.22 -5.68 2.53
CA ILE A 38 3.37 -5.80 3.44
C ILE A 38 3.32 -7.10 4.24
N GLY A 39 4.47 -7.58 4.73
CA GLY A 39 4.53 -8.73 5.62
C GLY A 39 3.69 -8.54 6.88
N SER A 40 3.03 -9.60 7.35
CA SER A 40 2.18 -9.54 8.55
C SER A 40 2.98 -9.35 9.86
N THR A 41 4.29 -9.63 9.82
CA THR A 41 5.24 -9.45 10.91
C THR A 41 5.41 -7.98 11.33
N PHE A 42 5.19 -7.03 10.41
CA PHE A 42 5.23 -5.60 10.66
C PHE A 42 4.15 -5.10 11.62
N PHE A 43 3.05 -5.84 11.75
CA PHE A 43 2.00 -5.51 12.72
C PHE A 43 2.38 -6.03 14.10
N THR A 44 2.13 -5.21 15.13
CA THR A 44 2.29 -5.66 16.52
C THR A 44 1.26 -6.76 16.83
N PRO A 45 1.50 -7.62 17.84
CA PRO A 45 0.53 -8.64 18.25
C PRO A 45 -0.87 -8.09 18.53
N GLU A 46 -0.95 -6.91 19.13
CA GLU A 46 -2.19 -6.25 19.51
C GLU A 46 -3.00 -5.84 18.28
N ILE A 47 -2.36 -5.16 17.33
CA ILE A 47 -3.00 -4.73 16.07
C ILE A 47 -3.42 -5.95 15.24
N ALA A 48 -2.56 -6.96 15.16
CA ALA A 48 -2.88 -8.18 14.44
C ALA A 48 -4.11 -8.89 15.05
N LYS A 49 -4.23 -8.92 16.37
CA LYS A 49 -5.38 -9.49 17.06
C LYS A 49 -6.67 -8.71 16.78
N VAL A 50 -6.62 -7.38 16.81
CA VAL A 50 -7.78 -6.52 16.53
C VAL A 50 -8.34 -6.77 15.13
N TYR A 51 -7.46 -6.97 14.15
CA TYR A 51 -7.84 -7.15 12.74
C TYR A 51 -7.86 -8.61 12.26
N GLY A 52 -7.69 -9.59 13.15
CA GLY A 52 -7.67 -11.01 12.77
C GLY A 52 -6.52 -11.38 11.81
N ILE A 53 -5.41 -10.64 11.85
CA ILE A 53 -4.24 -10.88 11.00
C ILE A 53 -3.42 -12.02 11.61
N THR A 54 -3.18 -13.07 10.84
CA THR A 54 -2.30 -14.16 11.26
C THR A 54 -0.86 -13.74 11.03
N ARG A 55 -0.13 -13.44 12.11
CA ARG A 55 1.29 -13.08 12.02
C ARG A 55 2.12 -14.30 11.65
N SER A 56 2.84 -14.22 10.54
CA SER A 56 3.76 -15.25 10.05
C SER A 56 4.73 -14.64 9.06
N ARG A 57 5.97 -15.16 9.02
CA ARG A 57 6.97 -14.79 8.01
C ARG A 57 6.58 -15.12 6.57
N PHE A 58 5.51 -15.88 6.37
CA PHE A 58 4.98 -16.30 5.07
C PHE A 58 3.57 -15.77 4.79
N ASN A 59 3.11 -14.79 5.57
CA ASN A 59 1.79 -14.19 5.40
C ASN A 59 1.92 -12.69 5.29
N GLY A 60 1.24 -12.11 4.31
CA GLY A 60 1.18 -10.67 4.06
C GLY A 60 -0.22 -10.13 4.26
N LEU A 61 -0.31 -8.82 4.48
CA LEU A 61 -1.55 -8.07 4.48
C LEU A 61 -1.57 -7.14 3.26
N VAL A 62 -2.68 -7.18 2.52
CA VAL A 62 -3.05 -6.20 1.50
C VAL A 62 -4.06 -5.26 2.12
N ASN A 63 -3.81 -3.96 2.05
CA ASN A 63 -4.73 -2.92 2.49
C ASN A 63 -5.06 -2.02 1.29
N ILE A 64 -6.35 -1.87 0.99
CA ILE A 64 -6.87 -0.94 0.00
C ILE A 64 -7.78 0.08 0.70
N SER A 65 -7.62 1.36 0.40
CA SER A 65 -8.57 2.40 0.77
C SER A 65 -8.94 3.23 -0.44
N VAL A 66 -10.23 3.52 -0.59
CA VAL A 66 -10.77 4.23 -1.76
C VAL A 66 -11.38 5.55 -1.32
N LEU A 67 -10.93 6.64 -1.94
CA LEU A 67 -11.41 7.99 -1.68
C LEU A 67 -12.15 8.55 -2.90
N ASP A 68 -13.25 9.26 -2.70
CA ASP A 68 -14.02 9.93 -3.75
C ASP A 68 -13.33 11.23 -4.16
N ASN A 69 -12.71 11.25 -5.34
CA ASN A 69 -11.94 12.40 -5.80
C ASN A 69 -12.79 13.52 -6.44
N THR A 70 -14.10 13.34 -6.51
CA THR A 70 -15.05 14.33 -7.05
C THR A 70 -15.60 15.27 -5.97
N LYS A 71 -15.48 14.87 -4.70
CA LYS A 71 -15.94 15.63 -3.55
C LYS A 71 -14.79 16.35 -2.87
N LYS A 72 -15.06 17.57 -2.39
CA LYS A 72 -14.10 18.35 -1.60
C LYS A 72 -13.69 17.55 -0.36
N GLY A 73 -12.39 17.49 -0.08
CA GLY A 73 -11.84 16.75 1.06
C GLY A 73 -11.69 15.25 0.84
N THR A 74 -11.98 14.74 -0.37
CA THR A 74 -11.75 13.34 -0.79
C THR A 74 -12.19 12.30 0.25
N PRO A 75 -13.48 12.29 0.65
CA PRO A 75 -13.97 11.40 1.69
C PRO A 75 -13.84 9.93 1.28
N ALA A 76 -13.81 9.03 2.28
CA ALA A 76 -13.81 7.59 2.02
C ALA A 76 -15.06 7.17 1.23
N LYS A 77 -14.87 6.24 0.29
CA LYS A 77 -15.89 5.71 -0.60
C LYS A 77 -16.06 4.22 -0.34
N SER A 78 -17.30 3.79 -0.05
CA SER A 78 -17.62 2.37 0.07
C SER A 78 -17.65 1.73 -1.31
N VAL A 79 -17.04 0.58 -1.45
CA VAL A 79 -16.81 -0.17 -2.70
C VAL A 79 -16.84 -1.66 -2.42
N SER A 80 -17.04 -2.45 -3.46
CA SER A 80 -16.74 -3.88 -3.46
C SER A 80 -15.40 -4.13 -4.16
N ILE A 81 -14.58 -4.99 -3.58
CA ILE A 81 -13.28 -5.38 -4.15
C ILE A 81 -13.27 -6.88 -4.37
N SER A 82 -12.93 -7.28 -5.58
CA SER A 82 -12.70 -8.68 -5.96
C SER A 82 -11.47 -8.77 -6.85
N GLY A 83 -10.97 -9.97 -7.13
CA GLY A 83 -9.87 -10.10 -8.09
C GLY A 83 -9.04 -11.35 -7.88
N LYS A 84 -7.88 -11.35 -8.52
CA LYS A 84 -6.94 -12.46 -8.48
C LYS A 84 -5.56 -11.95 -8.13
N ALA A 85 -4.83 -12.76 -7.37
CA ALA A 85 -3.40 -12.62 -7.22
C ALA A 85 -2.70 -13.85 -7.79
N LYS A 86 -1.51 -13.67 -8.36
CA LYS A 86 -0.67 -14.78 -8.84
C LYS A 86 0.81 -14.47 -8.65
N ASN A 87 1.63 -15.49 -8.46
CA ASN A 87 3.09 -15.33 -8.48
C ASN A 87 3.66 -15.42 -9.91
N ASN A 88 4.98 -15.24 -10.04
CA ASN A 88 5.69 -15.37 -11.31
C ASN A 88 5.61 -16.78 -11.93
N LEU A 89 5.33 -17.80 -11.11
CA LEU A 89 5.13 -19.19 -11.56
C LEU A 89 3.70 -19.45 -12.06
N GLY A 90 2.83 -18.44 -12.03
CA GLY A 90 1.43 -18.56 -12.45
C GLY A 90 0.50 -19.21 -11.42
N GLN A 91 0.97 -19.48 -10.20
CA GLN A 91 0.15 -20.01 -9.13
C GLN A 91 -0.75 -18.92 -8.56
N PHE A 92 -2.05 -19.19 -8.48
CA PHE A 92 -3.02 -18.26 -7.90
C PHE A 92 -2.90 -18.19 -6.37
N LYS A 93 -3.16 -17.01 -5.82
CA LYS A 93 -3.26 -16.72 -4.39
C LYS A 93 -4.68 -16.25 -4.11
N THR A 94 -5.33 -16.90 -3.14
CA THR A 94 -6.67 -16.50 -2.68
C THR A 94 -6.59 -15.17 -1.95
N LEU A 95 -7.57 -14.30 -2.19
CA LEU A 95 -7.73 -13.02 -1.50
C LEU A 95 -9.18 -12.90 -1.03
N GLU A 96 -9.34 -12.79 0.29
CA GLU A 96 -10.64 -12.55 0.92
C GLU A 96 -10.61 -11.18 1.58
N PHE A 97 -11.26 -10.19 0.94
CA PHE A 97 -11.29 -8.83 1.45
C PHE A 97 -12.36 -8.67 2.51
N THR A 98 -11.97 -8.09 3.65
CA THR A 98 -12.87 -7.69 4.74
C THR A 98 -12.89 -6.17 4.86
N GLU A 99 -14.09 -5.58 4.90
CA GLU A 99 -14.27 -4.15 5.15
C GLU A 99 -14.08 -3.85 6.64
N VAL A 100 -13.27 -2.84 6.95
CA VAL A 100 -13.00 -2.32 8.29
C VAL A 100 -13.29 -0.83 8.29
N LYS A 101 -14.05 -0.36 9.28
CA LYS A 101 -14.43 1.05 9.44
C LYS A 101 -13.86 1.63 10.73
N GLU A 102 -13.10 2.71 10.61
CA GLU A 102 -12.55 3.46 11.74
C GLU A 102 -12.91 4.94 11.60
N GLY A 103 -13.90 5.39 12.38
CA GLY A 103 -14.45 6.73 12.24
C GLY A 103 -15.01 6.95 10.82
N SER A 104 -14.41 7.86 10.06
CA SER A 104 -14.76 8.14 8.66
C SER A 104 -13.88 7.41 7.63
N ALA A 105 -12.89 6.63 8.07
CA ALA A 105 -12.02 5.86 7.19
C ALA A 105 -12.61 4.47 6.92
N ILE A 106 -12.39 3.97 5.70
CA ILE A 106 -12.78 2.62 5.27
C ILE A 106 -11.55 1.93 4.67
N TYR A 107 -11.22 0.76 5.19
CA TYR A 107 -10.14 -0.10 4.72
C TYR A 107 -10.70 -1.44 4.24
N TYR A 108 -10.10 -1.99 3.20
CA TYR A 108 -10.37 -3.35 2.74
C TYR A 108 -9.10 -4.15 2.92
N LEU A 109 -9.14 -5.11 3.85
CA LEU A 109 -7.99 -5.90 4.25
C LEU A 109 -8.12 -7.32 3.71
N ALA A 110 -7.07 -7.84 3.08
CA ALA A 110 -6.98 -9.24 2.68
C ALA A 110 -5.61 -9.82 3.08
N GLN A 111 -5.59 -11.08 3.50
CA GLN A 111 -4.34 -11.79 3.78
C GLN A 111 -3.88 -12.56 2.54
N VAL A 112 -2.57 -12.67 2.36
CA VAL A 112 -1.98 -13.38 1.21
C VAL A 112 -0.75 -14.18 1.63
N SER A 113 -0.76 -15.48 1.36
CA SER A 113 0.39 -16.35 1.63
C SER A 113 1.51 -16.15 0.61
N TYR A 114 2.75 -16.05 1.08
CA TYR A 114 3.91 -15.88 0.21
C TYR A 114 5.12 -16.73 0.64
N ASN A 115 6.02 -16.99 -0.31
CA ASN A 115 7.36 -17.55 -0.06
C ASN A 115 8.42 -16.44 0.01
N ASN A 116 9.59 -16.75 0.57
CA ASN A 116 10.70 -15.79 0.57
C ASN A 116 11.05 -15.34 -0.86
N GLU A 117 11.25 -14.04 -1.03
CA GLU A 117 11.54 -13.41 -2.31
C GLU A 117 10.50 -13.65 -3.41
N GLU A 118 9.26 -13.92 -3.04
CA GLU A 118 8.17 -14.12 -3.99
C GLU A 118 7.55 -12.78 -4.40
N THR A 119 7.51 -12.53 -5.72
CA THR A 119 6.71 -11.44 -6.29
C THR A 119 5.29 -11.94 -6.56
N ILE A 120 4.31 -11.23 -6.03
CA ILE A 120 2.88 -11.45 -6.27
C ILE A 120 2.35 -10.29 -7.11
N HIS A 121 1.65 -10.62 -8.18
CA HIS A 121 0.92 -9.71 -9.06
C HIS A 121 -0.55 -9.71 -8.66
N PHE A 122 -1.08 -8.53 -8.36
CA PHE A 122 -2.46 -8.29 -8.00
C PHE A 122 -3.20 -7.68 -9.19
N ASP A 123 -4.35 -8.25 -9.52
CA ASP A 123 -5.30 -7.73 -10.51
C ASP A 123 -6.67 -7.68 -9.84
N LEU A 124 -7.03 -6.49 -9.36
CA LEU A 124 -8.20 -6.26 -8.53
C LEU A 124 -9.22 -5.40 -9.28
N THR A 125 -10.48 -5.78 -9.19
CA THR A 125 -11.63 -5.01 -9.64
C THR A 125 -12.23 -4.29 -8.45
N ILE A 126 -12.40 -2.97 -8.58
CA ILE A 126 -12.99 -2.09 -7.58
C ILE A 126 -14.24 -1.47 -8.19
N THR A 127 -15.38 -1.61 -7.53
CA THR A 127 -16.65 -1.02 -7.99
C THR A 127 -17.41 -0.37 -6.85
N ASP A 128 -18.03 0.77 -7.13
CA ASP A 128 -19.00 1.43 -6.23
C ASP A 128 -20.46 1.16 -6.64
N GLY A 129 -20.69 0.24 -7.58
CA GLY A 129 -21.99 -0.05 -8.19
C GLY A 129 -22.37 0.84 -9.38
N ASN A 130 -21.66 1.96 -9.60
CA ASN A 130 -21.90 2.86 -10.73
C ASN A 130 -20.76 2.81 -11.77
N GLU A 131 -19.51 2.79 -11.30
CA GLU A 131 -18.34 2.58 -12.13
C GLU A 131 -17.51 1.38 -11.64
N GLU A 132 -16.74 0.81 -12.56
CA GLU A 132 -15.82 -0.29 -12.29
C GLU A 132 -14.43 0.13 -12.75
N GLN A 133 -13.43 -0.10 -11.90
CA GLN A 133 -12.04 0.26 -12.15
C GLN A 133 -11.11 -0.92 -11.84
N GLN A 134 -10.04 -1.07 -12.62
CA GLN A 134 -9.01 -2.08 -12.36
C GLN A 134 -7.79 -1.49 -11.66
N LEU A 135 -7.44 -2.07 -10.52
CA LEU A 135 -6.18 -1.82 -9.83
C LEU A 135 -5.23 -3.00 -10.08
N LYS A 136 -4.14 -2.72 -10.80
CA LYS A 136 -3.03 -3.68 -10.98
C LYS A 136 -1.77 -3.19 -10.30
N PHE A 137 -1.15 -4.04 -9.49
CA PHE A 137 0.15 -3.74 -8.90
C PHE A 137 0.90 -5.03 -8.59
N SER A 138 2.14 -4.93 -8.12
CA SER A 138 2.94 -6.09 -7.74
C SER A 138 3.75 -5.78 -6.50
N GLN A 139 3.92 -6.78 -5.64
CA GLN A 139 4.68 -6.67 -4.41
C GLN A 139 5.63 -7.85 -4.32
N LYS A 140 6.92 -7.58 -4.10
CA LYS A 140 7.88 -8.59 -3.69
C LYS A 140 7.86 -8.70 -2.16
N PHE A 141 7.63 -9.90 -1.66
CA PHE A 141 7.67 -10.20 -0.24
C PHE A 141 8.99 -10.87 0.13
N TYR A 142 9.42 -10.62 1.36
CA TYR A 142 10.59 -11.23 1.98
C TYR A 142 10.11 -11.94 3.24
N ALA A 143 10.61 -13.15 3.47
CA ALA A 143 10.31 -13.87 4.69
C ALA A 143 11.28 -13.38 5.77
N ASP A 144 10.71 -12.85 6.85
CA ASP A 144 11.46 -12.42 8.04
C ASP A 144 11.83 -13.59 8.97
#